data_AF-A0A8W8HQG9-F1
#
_entry.id   AF-A0A8W8HQG9-F1
#
_cell.length_a   1.000
_cell.length_b   1.000
_cell.length_c   1.000
_cell.angle_alpha   90.00
_cell.angle_beta   90.00
_cell.angle_gamma   90.00
#
_symmetry.space_group_name_H-M   'P 1'
#
loop_
_entity.id
_entity.type
_entity.pdbx_description
1 polymer ?
#
loop_
_entity_poly.entity_id
_entity_poly.type
_entity_poly.pdbx_seq_one_letter_code
_entity_poly.pdbx_strand_id
1 'polypeptide(L)'
;EMKTSMVRVNWKGVSIVIPLVWYAIALTVSSPQLNQYIVQENVTYIPINHEEYMKITKDIKCKDPNHKLTYVLDRVSNRTHLGCFYEKIVIGRYCPEFNIDKSNRTILQPKYSAPCGNLDITPCDFAYNSSESFKMFGCFIVYGGIPSLMQRGQEVENFTKKELILRKLIESLKKTVEERDEKITNQYVVIGVVVTFLIIILVILAFILFHKYFMHKNRENIASYSCNQFKERKRNEDDPLNGPFENTRAKEERQSNENDPLNGPFENIRTAPRSDIQDNVEIEGENDLEDQPPVSVN
;
A
#
# COMPACT_ATOMS: atom_id res chain seq x y z
N GLU A 1 32.59 3.99 66.08
CA GLU A 1 33.45 4.47 64.97
C GLU A 1 32.89 3.95 63.65
N MET A 2 32.41 4.83 62.77
CA MET A 2 31.92 4.48 61.44
C MET A 2 33.10 4.52 60.45
N LYS A 3 33.46 3.37 59.88
CA LYS A 3 34.41 3.28 58.76
C LYS A 3 33.66 3.46 57.44
N THR A 4 33.78 4.64 56.83
CA THR A 4 33.43 4.86 55.42
C THR A 4 34.55 4.32 54.53
N SER A 5 34.22 3.29 53.75
CA SER A 5 35.10 2.73 52.71
C SER A 5 35.08 3.64 51.48
N MET A 6 36.13 4.45 51.33
CA MET A 6 36.35 5.28 50.15
C MET A 6 36.93 4.41 49.02
N VAL A 7 36.10 4.06 48.04
CA VAL A 7 36.53 3.32 46.83
C VAL A 7 37.39 4.26 45.99
N ARG A 8 38.70 3.99 45.98
CA ARG A 8 39.69 4.74 45.22
C ARG A 8 39.64 4.28 43.77
N VAL A 9 38.85 4.97 42.93
CA VAL A 9 38.79 4.70 41.49
C VAL A 9 40.16 5.01 40.88
N ASN A 10 40.78 4.02 40.25
CA ASN A 10 42.12 4.11 39.71
C ASN A 10 42.11 4.86 38.37
N TRP A 11 42.30 6.18 38.41
CA TRP A 11 42.25 7.10 37.26
C TRP A 11 43.31 6.84 36.17
N LYS A 12 44.31 5.97 36.41
CA LYS A 12 45.34 5.66 35.41
C LYS A 12 44.83 4.86 34.21
N GLY A 13 43.73 4.11 34.36
CA GLY A 13 43.14 3.34 33.26
C GLY A 13 42.25 4.16 32.32
N VAL A 14 41.61 5.21 32.84
CA VAL A 14 40.63 6.01 32.07
C VAL A 14 41.31 6.92 31.04
N SER A 15 42.55 7.34 31.31
CA SER A 15 43.30 8.26 30.44
C SER A 15 43.77 7.63 29.11
N ILE A 16 43.88 6.31 29.03
CA ILE A 16 44.35 5.60 27.82
C ILE A 16 43.18 5.23 26.90
N VAL A 17 41.99 5.04 27.46
CA VAL A 17 40.79 4.63 26.69
C VAL A 17 40.29 5.76 25.80
N ILE A 18 40.32 7.01 26.29
CA ILE A 18 39.84 8.17 25.55
C ILE A 18 40.62 8.40 24.24
N PRO A 19 41.96 8.46 24.21
CA PRO A 19 42.71 8.65 22.96
C PRO A 19 42.60 7.44 22.02
N LEU A 20 42.44 6.21 22.52
CA LEU A 20 42.23 5.03 21.67
C LEU A 20 40.86 5.05 20.99
N VAL A 21 39.82 5.51 21.68
CA VAL A 21 38.48 5.70 21.09
C VAL A 21 38.52 6.82 20.05
N TRP A 22 39.23 7.93 20.32
CA TRP A 22 39.43 8.99 19.33
C TRP A 22 40.27 8.53 18.12
N TYR A 23 41.27 7.66 18.31
CA TYR A 23 42.06 7.10 17.21
C TYR A 23 41.24 6.11 16.37
N ALA A 24 40.37 5.30 16.99
CA ALA A 24 39.45 4.42 16.28
C ALA A 24 38.35 5.21 15.53
N ILE A 25 37.86 6.31 16.10
CA ILE A 25 36.95 7.23 15.41
C ILE A 25 37.70 7.94 14.27
N ALA A 26 38.94 8.38 14.47
CA ALA A 26 39.74 8.98 13.40
C ALA A 26 40.03 7.99 12.26
N LEU A 27 40.26 6.70 12.56
CA LEU A 27 40.44 5.65 11.55
C LEU A 27 39.14 5.27 10.82
N THR A 28 37.98 5.42 11.46
CA THR A 28 36.68 5.19 10.79
C THR A 28 36.20 6.42 10.00
N VAL A 29 36.64 7.63 10.37
CA VAL A 29 36.30 8.89 9.69
C VAL A 29 37.31 9.26 8.60
N SER A 30 38.51 8.67 8.60
CA SER A 30 39.48 8.74 7.50
C SER A 30 39.45 7.51 6.61
N SER A 31 38.26 7.02 6.28
CA SER A 31 38.12 6.41 4.96
C SER A 31 38.39 7.54 3.97
N PRO A 32 39.44 7.47 3.13
CA PRO A 32 39.58 8.43 2.06
C PRO A 32 38.28 8.36 1.28
N GLN A 33 37.54 9.48 1.27
CA GLN A 33 36.36 9.58 0.43
C GLN A 33 36.82 9.17 -0.96
N LEU A 34 36.35 8.01 -1.40
CA LEU A 34 36.46 7.55 -2.77
C LEU A 34 35.75 8.63 -3.57
N ASN A 35 36.53 9.57 -4.08
CA ASN A 35 36.03 10.80 -4.67
C ASN A 35 34.92 10.44 -5.66
N GLN A 36 33.71 10.90 -5.32
CA GLN A 36 32.46 10.89 -6.08
C GLN A 36 32.65 10.84 -7.60
N TYR A 37 32.62 9.65 -8.22
CA TYR A 37 32.49 9.50 -9.68
C TYR A 37 31.63 8.31 -10.15
N ILE A 38 30.96 7.59 -9.25
CA ILE A 38 30.20 6.39 -9.63
C ILE A 38 28.71 6.66 -9.47
N VAL A 39 28.00 6.84 -10.59
CA VAL A 39 26.54 6.74 -10.60
C VAL A 39 26.18 5.41 -11.24
N GLN A 40 26.03 4.42 -10.34
CA GLN A 40 25.55 3.04 -10.50
C GLN A 40 26.63 1.94 -10.64
N GLU A 41 27.01 1.39 -9.47
CA GLU A 41 28.05 0.37 -9.29
C GLU A 41 27.74 -1.01 -9.90
N ASN A 42 26.54 -1.25 -10.42
CA ASN A 42 26.21 -2.50 -11.09
C ASN A 42 25.05 -2.28 -12.06
N VAL A 43 25.36 -2.24 -13.35
CA VAL A 43 24.35 -2.13 -14.38
C VAL A 43 23.98 -3.52 -14.88
N THR A 44 22.71 -3.90 -14.68
CA THR A 44 22.16 -5.17 -15.17
C THR A 44 21.51 -5.04 -16.55
N TYR A 45 21.51 -3.83 -17.11
CA TYR A 45 20.76 -3.47 -18.31
C TYR A 45 21.53 -2.49 -19.20
N ILE A 46 21.70 -2.83 -20.48
CA ILE A 46 22.29 -1.94 -21.49
C ILE A 46 21.22 -1.52 -22.50
N PRO A 47 21.13 -0.21 -22.84
CA PRO A 47 20.25 0.24 -23.89
C PRO A 47 20.68 -0.32 -25.24
N ILE A 48 19.69 -0.62 -26.08
CA ILE A 48 19.90 -1.25 -27.39
C ILE A 48 19.96 -0.18 -28.48
N ASN A 49 19.30 0.95 -28.25
CA ASN A 49 19.27 2.07 -29.18
C ASN A 49 19.39 3.42 -28.46
N HIS A 50 19.51 4.50 -29.25
CA HIS A 50 19.72 5.84 -28.74
C HIS A 50 18.53 6.38 -27.95
N GLU A 51 17.29 6.12 -28.38
CA GLU A 51 16.07 6.50 -27.65
C GLU A 51 16.02 5.83 -26.27
N GLU A 52 16.34 4.54 -26.27
CA GLU A 52 16.71 3.66 -25.15
C GLU A 52 17.55 4.37 -24.09
N TYR A 53 18.73 4.73 -24.56
CA TYR A 53 19.76 5.42 -23.79
C TYR A 53 19.23 6.74 -23.23
N MET A 54 18.62 7.59 -24.06
CA MET A 54 18.12 8.90 -23.62
C MET A 54 17.06 8.76 -22.54
N LYS A 55 16.16 7.77 -22.64
CA LYS A 55 15.11 7.51 -21.65
C LYS A 55 15.68 7.07 -20.30
N ILE A 56 16.69 6.20 -20.31
CA ILE A 56 17.32 5.67 -19.08
C ILE A 56 18.21 6.73 -18.41
N THR A 57 18.87 7.56 -19.21
CA THR A 57 19.88 8.50 -18.73
C THR A 57 19.37 9.92 -18.50
N LYS A 58 18.11 10.22 -18.85
CA LYS A 58 17.50 11.56 -18.75
C LYS A 58 17.69 12.26 -17.39
N ASP A 59 17.65 11.48 -16.31
CA ASP A 59 17.71 11.99 -14.93
C ASP A 59 19.13 11.95 -14.35
N ILE A 60 20.10 11.39 -15.10
CA ILE A 60 21.48 11.24 -14.65
C ILE A 60 22.30 12.42 -15.17
N LYS A 61 22.76 13.26 -14.24
CA LYS A 61 23.63 14.40 -14.55
C LYS A 61 24.99 14.23 -13.89
N CYS A 62 26.04 14.40 -14.68
CA CYS A 62 27.39 14.45 -14.15
C CYS A 62 27.61 15.74 -13.37
N LYS A 63 28.27 15.62 -12.20
CA LYS A 63 28.58 16.77 -11.32
C LYS A 63 29.55 17.75 -11.98
N ASP A 64 30.54 17.21 -12.70
CA ASP A 64 31.48 18.00 -13.50
C ASP A 64 30.93 18.13 -14.94
N PRO A 65 30.82 19.35 -15.49
CA PRO A 65 30.35 19.56 -16.86
C PRO A 65 31.27 18.95 -17.93
N ASN A 66 32.54 18.71 -17.60
CA ASN A 66 33.50 18.08 -18.51
C ASN A 66 33.40 16.54 -18.50
N HIS A 67 32.59 15.97 -17.61
CA HIS A 67 32.34 14.54 -17.58
C HIS A 67 31.14 14.16 -18.44
N LYS A 68 31.26 13.02 -19.11
CA LYS A 68 30.20 12.41 -19.90
C LYS A 68 29.82 11.07 -19.30
N LEU A 69 28.53 10.79 -19.37
CA LEU A 69 27.99 9.52 -18.94
C LEU A 69 28.45 8.41 -19.90
N THR A 70 29.12 7.40 -19.36
CA THR A 70 29.83 6.40 -20.17
C THR A 70 29.64 5.02 -19.55
N TYR A 71 29.31 4.04 -20.38
CA TYR A 71 29.34 2.62 -19.99
C TYR A 71 30.76 2.08 -20.09
N VAL A 72 31.20 1.35 -19.08
CA VAL A 72 32.55 0.82 -18.97
C VAL A 72 32.55 -0.56 -18.34
N LEU A 73 33.49 -1.40 -18.78
CA LEU A 73 33.80 -2.64 -18.10
C LEU A 73 34.64 -2.37 -16.87
N ASP A 74 34.40 -3.11 -15.81
CA ASP A 74 35.33 -3.22 -14.70
C ASP A 74 36.49 -4.14 -15.10
N ARG A 75 37.69 -3.74 -14.68
CA ARG A 75 38.92 -4.49 -14.93
C ARG A 75 39.00 -5.73 -14.05
N VAL A 76 38.56 -5.61 -12.80
CA VAL A 76 38.66 -6.65 -11.76
C VAL A 76 37.40 -7.51 -11.76
N SER A 77 36.24 -6.89 -11.90
CA SER A 77 34.97 -7.62 -11.98
C SER A 77 34.49 -7.71 -13.43
N ASN A 78 33.92 -8.85 -13.85
CA ASN A 78 33.27 -8.97 -15.17
C ASN A 78 31.89 -8.29 -15.15
N ARG A 79 31.87 -7.01 -14.77
CA ARG A 79 30.66 -6.22 -14.61
C ARG A 79 30.75 -4.94 -15.42
N THR A 80 29.57 -4.45 -15.77
CA THR A 80 29.39 -3.18 -16.44
C THR A 80 29.00 -2.12 -15.43
N HIS A 81 29.64 -0.97 -15.54
CA HIS A 81 29.32 0.22 -14.78
C HIS A 81 28.87 1.33 -15.71
N LEU A 82 27.96 2.15 -15.21
CA LEU A 82 27.64 3.43 -15.78
C LEU A 82 28.29 4.48 -14.88
N GLY A 83 28.93 5.48 -15.45
CA GLY A 83 29.60 6.49 -14.64
C GLY A 83 29.93 7.75 -15.41
N CYS A 84 30.36 8.76 -14.67
CA CYS A 84 30.72 10.05 -15.22
C CYS A 84 32.23 10.16 -15.34
N PHE A 85 32.72 10.18 -16.58
CA PHE A 85 34.15 10.16 -16.87
C PHE A 85 34.52 11.27 -17.86
N TYR A 86 35.78 11.70 -17.83
CA TYR A 86 36.32 12.52 -18.91
C TYR A 86 36.20 11.79 -20.23
N GLU A 87 35.74 12.51 -21.25
CA GLU A 87 35.62 11.98 -22.59
C GLU A 87 36.99 11.55 -23.12
N LYS A 88 37.06 10.33 -23.65
CA LYS A 88 38.29 9.78 -24.20
C LYS A 88 37.98 9.01 -25.47
N ILE A 89 38.84 9.17 -26.47
CA ILE A 89 38.77 8.36 -27.69
C ILE A 89 39.36 6.97 -27.36
N VAL A 90 38.56 5.93 -27.60
CA VAL A 90 39.00 4.54 -27.51
C VAL A 90 39.33 4.06 -28.91
N ILE A 91 40.51 3.46 -29.08
CA ILE A 91 41.07 3.10 -30.39
C ILE A 91 41.38 1.60 -30.42
N GLY A 92 41.16 0.96 -31.57
CA GLY A 92 41.60 -0.41 -31.84
C GLY A 92 40.51 -1.47 -31.79
N ARG A 93 39.22 -1.09 -31.87
CA ARG A 93 38.09 -2.03 -31.80
C ARG A 93 38.03 -2.84 -30.49
N TYR A 94 38.30 -2.18 -29.37
CA TYR A 94 38.23 -2.78 -28.04
C TYR A 94 37.10 -2.16 -27.23
N CYS A 95 36.52 -2.95 -26.33
CA CYS A 95 35.56 -2.45 -25.36
C CYS A 95 36.22 -1.49 -24.38
N PRO A 96 35.50 -0.46 -23.88
CA PRO A 96 36.07 0.45 -22.90
C PRO A 96 36.06 -0.18 -21.51
N GLU A 97 37.15 -0.04 -20.78
CA GLU A 97 37.22 -0.33 -19.34
C GLU A 97 37.66 0.89 -18.54
N PHE A 98 37.28 0.90 -17.27
CA PHE A 98 37.91 1.78 -16.30
C PHE A 98 38.98 1.02 -15.53
N ASN A 99 40.06 1.72 -15.21
CA ASN A 99 41.14 1.21 -14.38
C ASN A 99 41.54 2.29 -13.38
N ILE A 100 42.12 1.90 -12.25
CA ILE A 100 42.61 2.85 -11.25
C ILE A 100 44.11 3.04 -11.49
N ASP A 101 44.53 4.28 -11.76
CA ASP A 101 45.95 4.61 -11.92
C ASP A 101 46.70 4.56 -10.57
N LYS A 102 48.03 4.67 -10.61
CA LYS A 102 48.88 4.68 -9.40
C LYS A 102 48.58 5.86 -8.46
N SER A 103 47.94 6.90 -8.97
CA SER A 103 47.52 8.09 -8.23
C SER A 103 46.08 7.97 -7.70
N ASN A 104 45.52 6.75 -7.73
CA ASN A 104 44.15 6.44 -7.32
C ASN A 104 43.07 7.21 -8.10
N ARG A 105 43.35 7.54 -9.37
CA ARG A 105 42.39 8.17 -10.29
C ARG A 105 41.85 7.14 -11.27
N THR A 106 40.56 7.23 -11.54
CA THR A 106 39.93 6.39 -12.54
C THR A 106 40.29 6.88 -13.94
N ILE A 107 40.91 6.00 -14.72
CA ILE A 107 41.28 6.23 -16.11
C ILE A 107 40.46 5.33 -17.03
N LEU A 108 39.93 5.91 -18.10
CA LEU A 108 39.33 5.14 -19.20
C LEU A 108 40.43 4.61 -20.11
N GLN A 109 40.31 3.36 -20.55
CA GLN A 109 41.23 2.75 -21.49
C GLN A 109 40.55 1.64 -22.31
N PRO A 110 41.11 1.26 -23.47
CA PRO A 110 40.69 0.04 -24.15
C PRO A 110 41.01 -1.20 -23.29
N LYS A 111 40.04 -2.12 -23.20
CA LYS A 111 40.24 -3.45 -22.62
C LYS A 111 40.74 -4.40 -23.70
N TYR A 112 42.05 -4.58 -23.79
CA TYR A 112 42.68 -5.41 -24.83
C TYR A 112 42.26 -6.89 -24.80
N SER A 113 41.76 -7.39 -23.67
CA SER A 113 41.19 -8.74 -23.55
C SER A 113 39.73 -8.84 -24.00
N ALA A 114 39.09 -7.72 -24.35
CA ALA A 114 37.70 -7.64 -24.81
C ALA A 114 37.62 -6.94 -26.18
N PRO A 115 38.08 -7.58 -27.26
CA PRO A 115 37.92 -7.04 -28.61
C PRO A 115 36.43 -7.04 -29.00
N CYS A 116 35.92 -5.92 -29.50
CA CYS A 116 34.57 -5.86 -30.07
C CYS A 116 34.53 -6.05 -31.58
N GLY A 117 35.68 -6.02 -32.26
CA GLY A 117 35.75 -6.17 -33.71
C GLY A 117 35.27 -7.54 -34.24
N ASN A 118 35.13 -8.53 -33.37
CA ASN A 118 34.67 -9.88 -33.71
C ASN A 118 33.24 -10.17 -33.20
N LEU A 119 32.55 -9.16 -32.67
CA LEU A 119 31.19 -9.33 -32.17
C LEU A 119 30.20 -9.04 -33.30
N ASP A 120 29.45 -10.06 -33.71
CA ASP A 120 28.41 -9.91 -34.75
C ASP A 120 27.19 -9.10 -34.29
N ILE A 121 27.10 -8.82 -32.99
CA ILE A 121 25.92 -8.24 -32.35
C ILE A 121 25.87 -6.72 -32.54
N THR A 122 27.02 -6.05 -32.54
CA THR A 122 27.10 -4.57 -32.58
C THR A 122 28.24 -4.09 -33.45
N PRO A 123 28.02 -3.06 -34.30
CA PRO A 123 29.12 -2.42 -35.01
C PRO A 123 30.12 -1.86 -34.01
N CYS A 124 31.40 -2.15 -34.25
CA CYS A 124 32.52 -1.73 -33.42
C CYS A 124 33.49 -0.93 -34.28
N ASP A 125 33.32 0.39 -34.23
CA ASP A 125 34.17 1.33 -34.94
C ASP A 125 35.63 1.24 -34.48
N PHE A 126 36.56 1.54 -35.39
CA PHE A 126 37.98 1.50 -35.04
C PHE A 126 38.35 2.52 -33.96
N ALA A 127 37.74 3.70 -34.01
CA ALA A 127 37.89 4.74 -33.01
C ALA A 127 36.52 5.36 -32.71
N TYR A 128 36.22 5.57 -31.43
CA TYR A 128 34.94 6.12 -30.99
C TYR A 128 35.12 6.88 -29.67
N ASN A 129 34.19 7.80 -29.37
CA ASN A 129 34.17 8.50 -28.08
C ASN A 129 33.65 7.58 -26.99
N SER A 130 34.28 7.60 -25.82
CA SER A 130 33.88 6.74 -24.71
C SER A 130 32.42 6.94 -24.31
N SER A 131 31.90 8.17 -24.41
CA SER A 131 30.48 8.51 -24.16
C SER A 131 29.50 7.75 -25.06
N GLU A 132 29.94 7.32 -26.24
CA GLU A 132 29.16 6.55 -27.21
C GLU A 132 29.25 5.04 -26.99
N SER A 133 29.91 4.60 -25.92
CA SER A 133 30.11 3.17 -25.66
C SER A 133 28.81 2.37 -25.58
N PHE A 134 27.68 3.00 -25.22
CA PHE A 134 26.36 2.36 -25.22
C PHE A 134 25.97 1.77 -26.59
N LYS A 135 26.46 2.34 -27.71
CA LYS A 135 26.24 1.82 -29.07
C LYS A 135 26.87 0.43 -29.26
N MET A 136 27.89 0.12 -28.46
CA MET A 136 28.62 -1.14 -28.49
C MET A 136 28.09 -2.11 -27.42
N PHE A 137 26.77 -2.21 -27.28
CA PHE A 137 26.13 -3.00 -26.22
C PHE A 137 26.57 -4.47 -26.17
N GLY A 138 27.04 -5.04 -27.29
CA GLY A 138 27.64 -6.38 -27.35
C GLY A 138 28.84 -6.54 -26.41
N CYS A 139 29.66 -5.49 -26.22
CA CYS A 139 30.75 -5.49 -25.26
C CYS A 139 30.29 -5.85 -23.85
N PHE A 140 29.20 -5.24 -23.41
CA PHE A 140 28.71 -5.36 -22.04
C PHE A 140 27.91 -6.63 -21.83
N ILE A 141 27.28 -7.16 -22.89
CA ILE A 141 26.64 -8.47 -22.87
C ILE A 141 27.69 -9.59 -22.77
N VAL A 142 28.73 -9.55 -23.60
CA VAL A 142 29.72 -10.64 -23.69
C VAL A 142 30.73 -10.58 -22.55
N TYR A 143 31.23 -9.39 -22.20
CA TYR A 143 32.34 -9.22 -21.26
C TYR A 143 31.92 -8.57 -19.92
N GLY A 144 30.74 -7.97 -19.88
CA GLY A 144 30.31 -7.10 -18.78
C GLY A 144 29.20 -7.68 -17.90
N GLY A 145 28.90 -8.97 -18.04
CA GLY A 145 27.95 -9.68 -17.18
C GLY A 145 26.48 -9.27 -17.36
N ILE A 146 26.15 -8.54 -18.44
CA ILE A 146 24.77 -8.18 -18.76
C ILE A 146 24.09 -9.35 -19.50
N PRO A 147 22.89 -9.78 -19.10
CA PRO A 147 22.18 -10.86 -19.78
C PRO A 147 21.95 -10.56 -21.28
N SER A 148 22.11 -11.60 -22.10
CA SER A 148 21.83 -11.50 -23.54
C SER A 148 20.38 -11.12 -23.83
N LEU A 149 20.12 -10.57 -25.01
CA LEU A 149 18.75 -10.24 -25.44
C LEU A 149 17.83 -11.47 -25.46
N MET A 150 18.36 -12.63 -25.88
CA MET A 150 17.61 -13.88 -25.90
C MET A 150 17.26 -14.36 -24.48
N GLN A 151 18.21 -14.27 -23.55
CA GLN A 151 17.98 -14.62 -22.15
C GLN A 151 16.93 -13.68 -21.51
N ARG A 152 17.00 -12.37 -21.80
CA ARG A 152 15.97 -11.41 -21.39
C ARG A 152 14.59 -11.78 -21.94
N GLY A 153 14.50 -12.15 -23.21
CA GLY A 153 13.25 -12.60 -23.81
C GLY A 153 12.65 -13.80 -23.09
N GLN A 154 13.47 -14.82 -22.78
CA GLN A 154 13.04 -16.00 -22.03
C GLN A 154 12.61 -15.67 -20.60
N GLU A 155 13.31 -14.77 -19.92
CA GLU A 155 12.92 -14.32 -18.57
C GLU A 155 11.58 -13.62 -18.58
N VAL A 156 11.34 -12.70 -19.52
CA VAL A 156 10.05 -12.01 -19.66
C VAL A 156 8.92 -12.99 -19.96
N GLU A 157 9.15 -13.97 -20.85
CA GLU A 157 8.16 -15.01 -21.13
C GLU A 157 7.86 -15.86 -19.88
N ASN A 158 8.88 -16.24 -19.13
CA ASN A 158 8.73 -16.99 -17.89
C ASN A 158 8.00 -16.18 -16.80
N PHE A 159 8.27 -14.89 -16.68
CA PHE A 159 7.54 -13.99 -15.79
C PHE A 159 6.07 -13.87 -16.20
N THR A 160 5.79 -13.72 -17.50
CA THR A 160 4.43 -13.66 -18.03
C THR A 160 3.66 -14.96 -17.75
N LYS A 161 4.31 -16.12 -17.92
CA LYS A 161 3.73 -17.43 -17.56
C LYS A 161 3.44 -17.53 -16.05
N LYS A 162 4.37 -17.10 -15.20
CA LYS A 162 4.18 -17.08 -13.74
C LYS A 162 3.04 -16.15 -13.33
N GLU A 163 2.94 -14.97 -13.92
CA GLU A 163 1.85 -14.03 -13.65
C GLU A 163 0.50 -14.63 -14.03
N LEU A 164 0.42 -15.30 -15.19
CA LEU A 164 -0.80 -16.00 -15.61
C LEU A 164 -1.20 -17.13 -14.65
N ILE A 165 -0.24 -17.92 -14.17
CA ILE A 165 -0.48 -18.96 -13.15
C ILE A 165 -1.00 -18.32 -11.86
N LEU A 166 -0.38 -17.21 -11.43
CA LEU A 166 -0.77 -16.51 -10.20
C LEU A 166 -2.19 -15.93 -10.30
N ARG A 167 -2.55 -15.34 -11.44
CA ARG A 167 -3.92 -14.85 -11.70
C ARG A 167 -4.94 -15.97 -11.60
N LYS A 168 -4.67 -17.13 -12.22
CA LYS A 168 -5.55 -18.32 -12.12
C LYS A 168 -5.69 -18.82 -10.69
N LEU A 169 -4.60 -18.81 -9.91
CA LEU A 169 -4.64 -19.18 -8.49
C LEU A 169 -5.51 -18.21 -7.69
N ILE A 170 -5.34 -16.91 -7.88
CA ILE A 170 -6.15 -15.88 -7.22
C ILE A 170 -7.64 -16.08 -7.55
N GLU A 171 -7.98 -16.34 -8.80
CA GLU A 171 -9.36 -16.57 -9.23
C GLU A 171 -9.95 -17.85 -8.61
N SER A 172 -9.17 -18.93 -8.55
CA SER A 172 -9.60 -20.17 -7.87
C SER A 172 -9.81 -19.97 -6.36
N LEU A 173 -8.96 -19.17 -5.72
CA LEU A 173 -9.05 -18.87 -4.30
C LEU A 173 -10.29 -18.02 -4.03
N LYS A 174 -10.56 -17.01 -4.87
CA LYS A 174 -11.74 -16.15 -4.77
C LYS A 174 -13.03 -16.98 -4.82
N LYS A 175 -13.13 -17.90 -5.78
CA LYS A 175 -14.29 -18.81 -5.89
C LYS A 175 -14.47 -19.67 -4.63
N THR A 176 -13.36 -20.14 -4.05
CA THR A 176 -13.38 -20.95 -2.82
C THR A 176 -13.83 -20.13 -1.61
N VAL A 177 -13.44 -18.85 -1.54
CA VAL A 177 -13.89 -17.94 -0.48
C VAL A 177 -15.38 -17.63 -0.62
N GLU A 178 -15.85 -17.31 -1.84
CA GLU A 178 -17.28 -17.07 -2.11
C GLU A 178 -18.14 -18.28 -1.73
N GLU A 179 -17.70 -19.51 -2.04
CA GLU A 179 -18.42 -20.73 -1.63
C GLU A 179 -18.46 -20.92 -0.10
N ARG A 180 -17.39 -20.52 0.62
CA ARG A 180 -17.41 -20.53 2.09
C ARG A 180 -18.33 -19.47 2.65
N ASP A 181 -18.32 -18.27 2.11
CA ASP A 181 -19.16 -17.17 2.57
C ASP A 181 -20.64 -17.51 2.38
N GLU A 182 -21.02 -18.18 1.28
CA GLU A 182 -22.39 -18.66 1.08
C GLU A 182 -22.80 -19.71 2.14
N LYS A 183 -21.92 -20.69 2.44
CA LYS A 183 -22.18 -21.70 3.49
C LYS A 183 -22.31 -21.06 4.86
N ILE A 184 -21.42 -20.12 5.19
CA ILE A 184 -21.42 -19.40 6.46
C ILE A 184 -22.71 -18.56 6.60
N THR A 185 -23.08 -17.82 5.57
CA THR A 185 -24.28 -16.97 5.58
C THR A 185 -25.54 -17.83 5.78
N ASN A 186 -25.67 -18.95 5.07
CA ASN A 186 -26.78 -19.88 5.26
C ASN A 186 -26.84 -20.44 6.69
N GLN A 187 -25.69 -20.79 7.28
CA GLN A 187 -25.64 -21.27 8.66
C GLN A 187 -26.10 -20.19 9.66
N TYR A 188 -25.67 -18.94 9.50
CA TYR A 188 -26.09 -17.84 10.38
C TYR A 188 -27.57 -17.49 10.23
N VAL A 189 -28.14 -17.57 9.02
CA VAL A 189 -29.58 -17.38 8.80
C VAL A 189 -30.38 -18.43 9.57
N VAL A 190 -29.99 -19.71 9.49
CA VAL A 190 -30.66 -20.80 10.23
C VAL A 190 -30.58 -20.56 11.75
N ILE A 191 -29.41 -20.20 12.27
CA ILE A 191 -29.23 -19.88 13.70
C ILE A 191 -30.14 -18.70 14.10
N GLY A 192 -30.19 -17.64 13.28
CA GLY A 192 -31.03 -16.47 13.53
C GLY A 192 -32.53 -16.80 13.62
N VAL A 193 -33.03 -17.68 12.73
CA VAL A 193 -34.43 -18.15 12.76
C VAL A 193 -34.73 -18.96 14.02
N VAL A 194 -33.82 -19.84 14.45
CA VAL A 194 -34.01 -20.64 15.67
C VAL A 194 -34.04 -19.75 16.91
N VAL A 195 -33.13 -18.77 17.00
CA VAL A 195 -33.07 -17.83 18.14
C VAL A 195 -34.32 -16.97 18.21
N THR A 196 -34.81 -16.45 17.08
CA THR A 196 -36.06 -15.67 17.04
C THR A 196 -37.27 -16.49 17.46
N PHE A 197 -37.39 -17.75 17.02
CA PHE A 197 -38.44 -18.65 17.48
C PHE A 197 -38.41 -18.89 19.00
N LEU A 198 -37.22 -19.10 19.58
CA LEU A 198 -37.07 -19.26 21.03
C LEU A 198 -37.51 -18.01 21.79
N ILE A 199 -37.16 -16.81 21.31
CA ILE A 199 -37.60 -15.55 21.92
C ILE A 199 -39.13 -15.43 21.89
N ILE A 200 -39.77 -15.75 20.76
CA ILE A 200 -41.23 -15.72 20.64
C ILE A 200 -41.89 -16.67 21.66
N ILE A 201 -41.38 -17.89 21.82
CA ILE A 201 -41.90 -18.86 22.80
C ILE A 201 -41.78 -18.31 24.22
N LEU A 202 -40.63 -17.70 24.57
CA LEU A 202 -40.43 -17.10 25.90
C LEU A 202 -41.40 -15.94 26.17
N VAL A 203 -41.67 -15.10 25.17
CA VAL A 203 -42.64 -14.00 25.28
C VAL A 203 -44.06 -14.53 25.51
N ILE A 204 -44.47 -15.57 24.78
CA ILE A 204 -45.78 -16.22 24.96
C ILE A 204 -45.91 -16.81 26.36
N LEU A 205 -44.88 -17.52 26.84
CA LEU A 205 -44.86 -18.09 28.19
C LEU A 205 -44.95 -17.00 29.26
N ALA A 206 -44.20 -15.90 29.12
CA ALA A 206 -44.27 -14.76 30.01
C ALA A 206 -45.68 -14.14 30.03
N PHE A 207 -46.32 -14.00 28.86
CA PHE A 207 -47.67 -13.49 28.75
C PHE A 207 -48.70 -14.40 29.44
N ILE A 208 -48.60 -15.72 29.26
CA ILE A 208 -49.48 -16.70 29.93
C ILE A 208 -49.31 -16.62 31.45
N LEU A 209 -48.06 -16.57 31.94
CA LEU A 209 -47.77 -16.46 33.37
C LEU A 209 -48.30 -15.14 33.93
N PHE A 210 -48.09 -14.03 33.22
CA PHE A 210 -48.58 -12.71 33.61
C PHE A 210 -50.12 -12.67 33.65
N HIS A 211 -50.79 -13.22 32.63
CA HIS A 211 -52.25 -13.30 32.59
C HIS A 211 -52.80 -14.18 33.73
N LYS A 212 -52.17 -15.32 34.01
CA LYS A 212 -52.55 -16.19 35.14
C LYS A 212 -52.36 -15.48 36.48
N TYR A 213 -51.24 -14.78 36.66
CA TYR A 213 -50.98 -13.97 37.84
C TYR A 213 -52.00 -12.84 38.01
N PHE A 214 -52.28 -12.09 36.93
CA PHE A 214 -53.25 -11.00 36.92
C PHE A 214 -54.68 -11.49 37.22
N MET A 215 -55.10 -12.60 36.61
CA MET A 215 -56.41 -13.20 36.87
C MET A 215 -56.54 -13.73 38.30
N HIS A 216 -55.47 -14.28 38.88
CA HIS A 216 -55.47 -14.69 40.29
C HIS A 216 -55.62 -13.49 41.23
N LYS A 217 -54.83 -12.43 40.99
CA LYS A 217 -54.86 -11.19 41.80
C LYS A 217 -56.20 -10.46 41.68
N ASN A 218 -56.81 -10.43 40.49
CA ASN A 218 -58.17 -9.90 40.33
C ASN A 218 -59.23 -10.74 41.06
N ARG A 219 -59.06 -12.07 41.14
CA ARG A 219 -59.94 -12.93 41.94
C ARG A 219 -59.89 -12.61 43.43
N GLU A 220 -58.70 -12.36 43.97
CA GLU A 220 -58.51 -11.95 45.37
C GLU A 220 -59.11 -10.56 45.65
N ASN A 221 -58.95 -9.61 44.73
CA ASN A 221 -59.55 -8.28 44.83
C ASN A 221 -61.09 -8.32 44.80
N ILE A 222 -61.70 -9.14 43.94
CA ILE A 222 -63.17 -9.29 43.88
C ILE A 222 -63.72 -9.94 45.16
N ALA A 223 -63.02 -10.92 45.76
CA ALA A 223 -63.41 -11.51 47.03
C ALA A 223 -63.31 -10.50 48.21
N SER A 224 -62.30 -9.62 48.19
CA SER A 224 -62.14 -8.54 49.17
C SER A 224 -63.24 -7.47 49.06
N TYR A 225 -63.59 -7.04 47.84
CA TYR A 225 -64.68 -6.08 47.61
C TYR A 225 -66.06 -6.64 48.04
N SER A 226 -66.32 -7.93 47.79
CA SER A 226 -67.56 -8.59 48.25
C SER A 226 -67.66 -8.70 49.77
N CYS A 227 -66.54 -8.84 50.48
CA CYS A 227 -66.51 -8.94 51.94
C CYS A 227 -66.68 -7.56 52.61
N ASN A 228 -66.11 -6.50 52.01
CA ASN A 228 -66.24 -5.13 52.51
C ASN A 228 -67.66 -4.56 52.30
N GLN A 229 -68.32 -4.85 51.18
CA GLN A 229 -69.74 -4.45 50.98
C GLN A 229 -70.70 -5.11 52.00
N PHE A 230 -70.43 -6.35 52.40
CA PHE A 230 -71.23 -7.05 53.41
C PHE A 230 -70.99 -6.48 54.82
N LYS A 231 -69.81 -5.91 55.07
CA LYS A 231 -69.43 -5.29 56.35
C LYS A 231 -69.96 -3.86 56.49
N GLU A 232 -70.08 -3.10 55.39
CA GLU A 232 -70.73 -1.77 55.39
C GLU A 232 -72.25 -1.86 55.50
N ARG A 233 -72.92 -2.87 54.91
CA ARG A 233 -74.37 -3.06 55.14
C ARG A 233 -74.73 -3.33 56.59
N LYS A 234 -73.93 -4.11 57.32
CA LYS A 234 -74.17 -4.38 58.75
C LYS A 234 -73.90 -3.19 59.67
N ARG A 235 -73.16 -2.17 59.22
CA ARG A 235 -72.83 -1.01 60.07
C ARG A 235 -73.86 0.12 59.96
N ASN A 236 -74.68 0.12 58.91
CA ASN A 236 -75.74 1.13 58.69
C ASN A 236 -77.13 0.68 59.15
N GLU A 237 -77.28 -0.52 59.72
CA GLU A 237 -78.57 -1.05 60.19
C GLU A 237 -78.77 -0.89 61.71
N ASP A 238 -77.72 -0.49 62.46
CA ASP A 238 -77.71 -0.40 63.92
C ASP A 238 -77.64 1.03 64.50
N ASP A 239 -77.79 2.10 63.70
CA ASP A 239 -77.74 3.49 64.19
C ASP A 239 -79.02 4.28 63.87
N PRO A 240 -79.98 4.39 64.80
CA PRO A 240 -81.26 5.05 64.57
C PRO A 240 -81.19 6.54 64.95
N LEU A 241 -80.20 7.30 64.49
CA LEU A 241 -80.18 8.75 64.72
C LEU A 241 -79.21 9.45 63.76
N ASN A 242 -79.69 9.83 62.57
CA ASN A 242 -79.46 11.17 62.04
C ASN A 242 -80.29 11.43 60.78
N GLY A 243 -81.01 12.54 60.83
CA GLY A 243 -81.95 13.01 59.83
C GLY A 243 -81.31 13.72 58.63
N PRO A 244 -82.12 14.49 57.88
CA PRO A 244 -81.81 14.93 56.53
C PRO A 244 -81.09 16.28 56.54
N PHE A 245 -80.02 16.47 55.76
CA PHE A 245 -79.56 17.81 55.37
C PHE A 245 -78.83 17.84 54.01
N GLU A 246 -79.48 18.57 53.11
CA GLU A 246 -79.02 19.50 52.07
C GLU A 246 -77.55 19.56 51.59
N ASN A 247 -77.42 19.42 50.25
CA ASN A 247 -76.98 20.44 49.29
C ASN A 247 -75.73 21.30 49.63
N THR A 248 -74.67 21.16 48.83
CA THR A 248 -73.90 22.32 48.36
C THR A 248 -73.26 22.10 47.00
N ARG A 249 -73.12 23.22 46.30
CA ARG A 249 -73.10 23.49 44.86
C ARG A 249 -71.68 23.88 44.42
N ALA A 250 -71.35 23.57 43.15
CA ALA A 250 -70.33 24.19 42.28
C ALA A 250 -68.85 24.07 42.73
N LYS A 251 -67.87 23.83 41.84
CA LYS A 251 -67.52 24.68 40.70
C LYS A 251 -66.58 23.97 39.70
N GLU A 252 -66.96 24.04 38.43
CA GLU A 252 -66.18 24.34 37.22
C GLU A 252 -64.65 24.54 37.36
N GLU A 253 -63.86 23.85 36.52
CA GLU A 253 -62.95 24.53 35.57
C GLU A 253 -62.48 23.61 34.43
N ARG A 254 -62.54 24.16 33.21
CA ARG A 254 -62.01 23.65 31.94
C ARG A 254 -60.54 24.07 31.79
N GLN A 255 -59.76 23.25 31.09
CA GLN A 255 -58.73 23.61 30.09
C GLN A 255 -58.33 22.27 29.45
N SER A 256 -58.76 21.91 28.23
CA SER A 256 -58.42 22.46 26.91
C SER A 256 -56.94 22.77 26.74
N ASN A 257 -56.28 21.97 25.90
CA ASN A 257 -55.50 22.38 24.73
C ASN A 257 -54.55 21.24 24.36
N GLU A 258 -54.15 21.04 23.13
CA GLU A 258 -54.67 21.38 21.80
C GLU A 258 -53.68 20.66 20.89
N ASN A 259 -54.22 20.11 19.82
CA ASN A 259 -53.61 20.00 18.50
C ASN A 259 -52.36 19.12 18.29
N ASP A 260 -52.46 18.05 17.52
CA ASP A 260 -52.79 17.92 16.08
C ASP A 260 -51.49 17.73 15.26
N PRO A 261 -51.58 17.27 13.99
CA PRO A 261 -50.92 16.06 13.54
C PRO A 261 -50.00 16.37 12.33
N LEU A 262 -49.52 15.36 11.61
CA LEU A 262 -49.65 15.29 10.14
C LEU A 262 -48.96 14.03 9.59
N ASN A 263 -49.77 13.20 8.94
CA ASN A 263 -49.63 12.74 7.54
C ASN A 263 -48.23 12.73 6.90
N GLY A 264 -47.93 11.59 6.25
CA GLY A 264 -46.70 11.23 5.51
C GLY A 264 -46.35 12.12 4.30
N PRO A 265 -45.96 11.59 3.11
CA PRO A 265 -45.88 10.21 2.65
C PRO A 265 -44.54 9.87 1.91
N PHE A 266 -44.48 8.67 1.31
CA PHE A 266 -43.61 8.23 0.20
C PHE A 266 -42.16 8.75 0.11
N GLU A 267 -41.19 7.81 0.05
CA GLU A 267 -40.25 7.82 -1.08
C GLU A 267 -39.71 6.41 -1.40
N ASN A 268 -40.05 5.99 -2.62
CA ASN A 268 -39.42 4.94 -3.40
C ASN A 268 -37.96 5.33 -3.67
N ILE A 269 -37.02 4.41 -3.46
CA ILE A 269 -35.75 4.43 -4.21
C ILE A 269 -35.60 3.08 -4.91
N ARG A 270 -36.11 3.04 -6.14
CA ARG A 270 -35.57 2.21 -7.23
C ARG A 270 -35.09 3.17 -8.31
N THR A 271 -33.78 3.23 -8.49
CA THR A 271 -33.15 3.50 -9.79
C THR A 271 -31.79 2.82 -9.80
N ALA A 272 -31.79 1.60 -10.36
CA ALA A 272 -31.02 1.13 -11.51
C ALA A 272 -29.65 1.77 -11.87
N PRO A 273 -28.81 1.01 -12.60
CA PRO A 273 -27.35 1.14 -12.67
C PRO A 273 -26.89 2.10 -13.76
N ARG A 274 -25.60 2.45 -13.74
CA ARG A 274 -24.95 2.96 -14.94
C ARG A 274 -23.52 2.42 -15.06
N SER A 275 -23.40 1.52 -16.02
CA SER A 275 -22.19 1.17 -16.72
C SER A 275 -21.74 2.34 -17.61
N ASP A 276 -20.47 2.23 -18.02
CA ASP A 276 -19.95 2.64 -19.33
C ASP A 276 -19.34 4.04 -19.52
N ILE A 277 -18.03 3.97 -19.83
CA ILE A 277 -17.34 4.59 -20.98
C ILE A 277 -17.01 6.09 -20.76
N GLN A 278 -15.77 6.57 -20.94
CA GLN A 278 -15.08 6.59 -22.22
C GLN A 278 -13.58 6.93 -22.12
N ASP A 279 -12.84 6.27 -23.00
CA ASP A 279 -11.55 6.68 -23.56
C ASP A 279 -11.51 8.16 -23.93
N ASN A 280 -10.37 8.81 -23.65
CA ASN A 280 -9.89 9.94 -24.43
C ASN A 280 -8.49 9.59 -24.95
N VAL A 281 -8.49 8.93 -26.10
CA VAL A 281 -7.44 8.97 -27.10
C VAL A 281 -7.65 10.28 -27.86
N GLU A 282 -6.73 11.23 -27.71
CA GLU A 282 -6.66 12.41 -28.57
C GLU A 282 -5.60 12.13 -29.62
N ILE A 283 -6.07 11.75 -30.81
CA ILE A 283 -5.33 11.82 -32.07
C ILE A 283 -5.95 12.99 -32.82
N GLU A 284 -5.22 14.10 -32.90
CA GLU A 284 -5.37 15.04 -33.99
C GLU A 284 -4.19 14.86 -34.93
N GLY A 285 -4.53 14.56 -36.19
CA GLY A 285 -3.61 14.46 -37.29
C GLY A 285 -3.41 15.79 -38.01
N GLU A 286 -2.32 15.80 -38.78
CA GLU A 286 -2.27 16.18 -40.19
C GLU A 286 -2.54 17.65 -40.56
N ASN A 287 -1.50 18.32 -41.06
CA ASN A 287 -1.48 18.91 -42.40
C ASN A 287 -0.05 19.35 -42.78
N ASP A 288 0.49 18.67 -43.79
CA ASP A 288 1.08 19.19 -45.05
C ASP A 288 1.75 20.58 -45.05
N LEU A 289 2.97 20.67 -45.60
CA LEU A 289 3.22 20.90 -47.04
C LEU A 289 4.61 21.53 -47.31
N GLU A 290 5.31 20.94 -48.28
CA GLU A 290 6.35 21.49 -49.21
C GLU A 290 7.54 22.33 -48.68
N ASP A 291 8.77 21.82 -48.89
CA ASP A 291 9.55 22.21 -50.07
C ASP A 291 10.88 21.42 -50.20
N GLN A 292 11.05 20.76 -51.35
CA GLN A 292 12.33 20.29 -51.87
C GLN A 292 13.00 21.45 -52.65
N PRO A 293 14.33 21.48 -52.81
CA PRO A 293 14.90 20.88 -54.03
C PRO A 293 16.22 20.11 -53.82
N PRO A 294 16.71 19.40 -54.86
CA PRO A 294 17.62 18.27 -54.72
C PRO A 294 19.07 18.59 -55.14
N VAL A 295 19.89 17.52 -55.23
CA VAL A 295 21.18 17.39 -55.95
C VAL A 295 22.39 17.75 -55.06
N SER A 296 23.48 17.00 -54.95
CA SER A 296 24.21 16.21 -55.95
C SER A 296 24.90 14.97 -55.40
N VAL A 297 24.92 13.95 -56.27
CA VAL A 297 25.84 12.82 -56.32
C VAL A 297 27.29 13.31 -56.50
N ASN A 298 28.22 12.74 -55.73
CA ASN A 298 29.57 12.35 -56.14
C ASN A 298 30.09 11.28 -55.19
#